data_AF-X1LCG7-F1
#
_entry.id   AF-X1LCG7-F1
#
_cell.length_a   1.000
_cell.length_b   1.000
_cell.length_c   1.000
_cell.angle_alpha   90.00
_cell.angle_beta   90.00
_cell.angle_gamma   90.00
#
_symmetry.space_group_name_H-M   'P 1'
#
loop_
_entity.id
_entity.type
_entity.pdbx_description
1 polymer ?
#
loop_
_entity_poly.entity_id
_entity_poly.type
_entity_poly.pdbx_seq_one_letter_code
_entity_poly.pdbx_strand_id
1 'polypeptide(L)'
;LKFKPDIILGMGGYICAPVLLAGIFMSRKIALHEQNYIPGRLNSFFSRFARYIFISFSDTDKYLKVKKNKIIFTGNPVRKAVEQSKNIKPEFEKWGLEKGRFTIIAFGGSLGAEKINNTIINLYNYFKDNDKIQILLICGSRFYNQLVKSEKNIIESKGKFILKIFSYISEMQEIYRISDVIISRAGANTISEIIECNIPSILIPYPYAVANHQFYNADFLARKGKAILIEDKDLNEEKIIKIIELLIKDDRKRYTAIQN
;
A
#
# COMPACT_ATOMS: atom_id res chain seq x y z
N LEU A 1 18.69 -25.28 17.91
CA LEU A 1 18.19 -25.16 16.51
C LEU A 1 18.96 -26.10 15.59
N LYS A 2 18.30 -26.97 14.82
CA LYS A 2 18.95 -27.87 13.84
C LYS A 2 19.73 -27.10 12.77
N PHE A 3 19.23 -25.93 12.37
CA PHE A 3 19.81 -25.04 11.35
C PHE A 3 21.06 -24.26 11.79
N LYS A 4 21.32 -24.11 13.11
CA LYS A 4 22.49 -23.39 13.69
C LYS A 4 22.90 -22.09 12.95
N PRO A 5 22.01 -21.08 12.84
CA PRO A 5 22.27 -19.88 12.03
C PRO A 5 23.45 -19.04 12.57
N ASP A 6 24.19 -18.39 11.67
CA ASP A 6 25.19 -17.38 12.02
C ASP A 6 24.57 -16.05 12.42
N ILE A 7 23.44 -15.71 11.79
CA ILE A 7 22.64 -14.52 12.07
C ILE A 7 21.15 -14.85 11.96
N ILE A 8 20.35 -14.21 12.79
CA ILE A 8 18.89 -14.30 12.78
C ILE A 8 18.33 -12.94 12.41
N LEU A 9 17.48 -12.87 11.39
CA LEU A 9 16.76 -11.66 11.00
C LEU A 9 15.32 -11.72 11.54
N GLY A 10 14.98 -10.80 12.43
CA GLY A 10 13.62 -10.63 12.94
C GLY A 10 12.87 -9.56 12.15
N MET A 11 11.75 -9.94 11.54
CA MET A 11 10.89 -9.03 10.76
C MET A 11 9.72 -8.47 11.57
N GLY A 12 9.68 -8.72 12.89
CA GLY A 12 8.54 -8.38 13.74
C GLY A 12 7.46 -9.47 13.81
N GLY A 13 6.38 -9.20 14.55
CA GLY A 13 5.29 -10.16 14.77
C GLY A 13 5.60 -11.22 15.85
N TYR A 14 4.56 -11.67 16.57
CA TYR A 14 4.72 -12.55 17.75
C TYR A 14 5.43 -13.87 17.44
N ILE A 15 5.30 -14.37 16.21
CA ILE A 15 5.95 -15.60 15.73
C ILE A 15 7.48 -15.49 15.78
N CYS A 16 8.05 -14.27 15.67
CA CYS A 16 9.50 -14.09 15.75
C CYS A 16 10.05 -14.22 17.18
N ALA A 17 9.24 -14.05 18.23
CA ALA A 17 9.75 -14.00 19.60
C ALA A 17 10.49 -15.28 20.03
N PRO A 18 9.95 -16.50 19.86
CA PRO A 18 10.67 -17.72 20.26
C PRO A 18 11.99 -17.90 19.53
N VAL A 19 12.04 -17.53 18.23
CA VAL A 19 13.25 -17.64 17.40
C VAL A 19 14.31 -16.63 17.87
N LEU A 20 13.93 -15.39 18.15
CA LEU A 20 14.84 -14.36 18.65
C LEU A 20 15.35 -14.71 20.06
N LEU A 21 14.49 -15.21 20.95
CA LEU A 21 14.90 -15.66 22.28
C LEU A 21 15.88 -16.82 22.21
N ALA A 22 15.61 -17.84 21.38
CA ALA A 22 16.54 -18.93 21.15
C ALA A 22 17.89 -18.43 20.61
N GLY A 23 17.86 -17.44 19.71
CA GLY A 23 19.04 -16.74 19.21
C GLY A 23 19.88 -16.12 20.32
N ILE A 24 19.24 -15.41 21.26
CA ILE A 24 19.90 -14.79 22.43
C ILE A 24 20.54 -15.86 23.31
N PHE A 25 19.79 -16.89 23.70
CA PHE A 25 20.30 -17.97 24.56
C PHE A 25 21.47 -18.73 23.93
N MET A 26 21.47 -18.83 22.59
CA MET A 26 22.55 -19.46 21.83
C MET A 26 23.68 -18.49 21.43
N SER A 27 23.68 -17.26 21.93
CA SER A 27 24.67 -16.21 21.60
C SER A 27 24.82 -15.96 20.09
N ARG A 28 23.72 -16.02 19.34
CA ARG A 28 23.70 -15.74 17.90
C ARG A 28 23.51 -14.25 17.62
N LYS A 29 24.08 -13.78 16.50
CA LYS A 29 23.88 -12.40 16.06
C LYS A 29 22.43 -12.22 15.64
N ILE A 30 21.83 -11.11 16.06
CA ILE A 30 20.47 -10.74 15.70
C ILE A 30 20.50 -9.45 14.89
N ALA A 31 19.79 -9.45 13.76
CA ALA A 31 19.40 -8.25 13.06
C ALA A 31 17.87 -8.13 13.12
N LEU A 32 17.36 -6.91 13.08
CA LEU A 32 15.93 -6.63 13.01
C LEU A 32 15.63 -5.80 11.78
N HIS A 33 14.41 -5.92 11.25
CA HIS A 33 13.88 -5.02 10.26
C HIS A 33 12.52 -4.47 10.72
N GLU A 34 12.36 -3.15 10.73
CA GLU A 34 11.11 -2.47 11.04
C GLU A 34 10.49 -1.89 9.77
N GLN A 35 9.32 -2.40 9.41
CA GLN A 35 8.59 -2.01 8.20
C GLN A 35 7.69 -0.80 8.43
N ASN A 36 7.21 -0.58 9.66
CA ASN A 36 6.28 0.50 9.97
C ASN A 36 7.01 1.74 10.46
N TYR A 37 6.35 2.89 10.31
CA TYR A 37 6.87 4.15 10.82
C TYR A 37 7.04 4.13 12.35
N ILE A 38 6.04 3.60 13.06
CA ILE A 38 6.12 3.32 14.50
C ILE A 38 6.62 1.89 14.72
N PRO A 39 7.75 1.69 15.43
CA PRO A 39 8.25 0.37 15.71
C PRO A 39 7.24 -0.53 16.42
N GLY A 40 7.12 -1.76 15.95
CA GLY A 40 6.32 -2.78 16.62
C GLY A 40 6.84 -3.06 18.02
N ARG A 41 5.96 -3.49 18.94
CA ARG A 41 6.33 -3.81 20.33
C ARG A 41 7.48 -4.83 20.41
N LEU A 42 7.42 -5.84 19.55
CA LEU A 42 8.42 -6.91 19.51
C LEU A 42 9.78 -6.40 19.03
N ASN A 43 9.82 -5.67 17.91
CA ASN A 43 11.05 -5.04 17.41
C ASN A 43 11.62 -4.05 18.43
N SER A 44 10.76 -3.25 19.07
CA SER A 44 11.14 -2.33 20.13
C SER A 44 11.79 -3.06 21.32
N PHE A 45 11.21 -4.18 21.76
CA PHE A 45 11.77 -4.98 22.85
C PHE A 45 13.12 -5.59 22.48
N PHE A 46 13.21 -6.24 21.32
CA PHE A 46 14.42 -6.93 20.87
C PHE A 46 15.53 -5.99 20.36
N SER A 47 15.22 -4.71 20.09
CA SER A 47 16.18 -3.71 19.62
C SER A 47 17.46 -3.62 20.46
N ARG A 48 17.35 -3.81 21.78
CA ARG A 48 18.50 -3.80 22.71
C ARG A 48 19.51 -4.92 22.43
N PHE A 49 19.01 -6.08 22.00
CA PHE A 49 19.81 -7.27 21.70
C PHE A 49 20.30 -7.32 20.25
N ALA A 50 19.70 -6.53 19.37
CA ALA A 50 20.07 -6.48 17.97
C ALA A 50 21.48 -5.87 17.77
N ARG A 51 22.23 -6.46 16.85
CA ARG A 51 23.49 -5.91 16.31
C ARG A 51 23.21 -4.81 15.30
N TYR A 52 22.24 -5.04 14.41
CA TYR A 52 21.77 -4.08 13.41
C TYR A 52 20.24 -4.02 13.39
N ILE A 53 19.71 -2.84 13.12
CA ILE A 53 18.27 -2.58 12.99
C ILE A 53 18.07 -1.82 11.70
N PHE A 54 17.47 -2.48 10.72
CA PHE A 54 17.08 -1.91 9.46
C PHE A 54 15.72 -1.22 9.60
N ILE A 55 15.59 0.01 9.10
CA ILE A 55 14.35 0.80 9.18
C ILE A 55 13.88 1.23 7.79
N SER A 56 12.56 1.25 7.63
CA SER A 56 11.92 1.58 6.35
C SER A 56 11.61 3.06 6.17
N PHE A 57 11.45 3.79 7.28
CA PHE A 57 11.23 5.23 7.27
C PHE A 57 12.40 5.90 7.98
N SER A 58 12.93 6.98 7.40
CA SER A 58 14.07 7.74 7.94
C SER A 58 13.85 8.16 9.40
N ASP A 59 12.61 8.52 9.71
CA ASP A 59 12.19 9.09 11.00
C ASP A 59 11.89 8.03 12.06
N THR A 60 11.92 6.74 11.73
CA THR A 60 11.62 5.66 12.68
C THR A 60 12.66 5.59 13.81
N ASP A 61 13.87 6.05 13.54
CA ASP A 61 15.00 6.02 14.46
C ASP A 61 14.78 6.81 15.78
N LYS A 62 13.85 7.78 15.80
CA LYS A 62 13.49 8.56 17.00
C LYS A 62 12.67 7.77 18.01
N TYR A 63 12.07 6.66 17.59
CA TYR A 63 11.28 5.78 18.45
C TYR A 63 12.11 4.62 19.03
N LEU A 64 13.31 4.39 18.51
CA LEU A 64 14.20 3.32 18.96
C LEU A 64 15.19 3.83 20.00
N LYS A 65 15.06 3.35 21.25
CA LYS A 65 15.95 3.72 22.37
C LYS A 65 17.26 2.93 22.35
N VAL A 66 18.06 3.07 21.28
CA VAL A 66 19.36 2.38 21.10
C VAL A 66 20.40 3.32 20.51
N LYS A 67 21.68 2.91 20.53
CA LYS A 67 22.77 3.65 19.88
C LYS A 67 22.50 3.79 18.38
N LYS A 68 22.65 5.01 17.83
CA LYS A 68 22.36 5.32 16.42
C LYS A 68 23.16 4.48 15.43
N ASN A 69 24.40 4.11 15.76
CA ASN A 69 25.23 3.24 14.90
C ASN A 69 24.68 1.81 14.71
N LYS A 70 23.67 1.39 15.49
CA LYS A 70 22.94 0.14 15.25
C LYS A 70 21.85 0.29 14.19
N ILE A 71 21.39 1.51 13.92
CA ILE A 71 20.23 1.79 13.07
C ILE A 71 20.73 2.10 11.66
N ILE A 72 20.19 1.40 10.67
CA ILE A 72 20.55 1.54 9.26
C ILE A 72 19.25 1.80 8.49
N PHE A 73 19.18 2.94 7.80
CA PHE A 73 18.07 3.20 6.89
C PHE A 73 18.30 2.42 5.59
N THR A 74 17.38 1.51 5.28
CA THR A 74 17.42 0.68 4.06
C THR A 74 16.21 0.88 3.16
N GLY A 75 15.16 1.52 3.66
CA GLY A 75 13.83 1.34 3.09
C GLY A 75 13.27 -0.06 3.42
N ASN A 76 12.05 -0.33 2.95
CA ASN A 76 11.45 -1.65 3.06
C ASN A 76 11.73 -2.45 1.77
N PRO A 77 12.20 -3.69 1.84
CA PRO A 77 12.39 -4.53 0.66
C PRO A 77 11.09 -4.69 -0.12
N VAL A 78 11.13 -4.34 -1.41
CA VAL A 78 10.04 -4.55 -2.35
C VAL A 78 10.33 -5.77 -3.23
N ARG A 79 9.29 -6.34 -3.85
CA ARG A 79 9.46 -7.43 -4.80
C ARG A 79 10.21 -6.93 -6.03
N LYS A 80 11.16 -7.72 -6.55
CA LYS A 80 11.93 -7.40 -7.75
C LYS A 80 11.05 -7.04 -8.96
N ALA A 81 9.89 -7.69 -9.10
CA ALA A 81 8.93 -7.36 -10.15
C ALA A 81 8.38 -5.93 -10.04
N VAL A 82 8.17 -5.42 -8.82
CA VAL A 82 7.67 -4.05 -8.57
C VAL A 82 8.77 -3.01 -8.81
N GLU A 83 9.99 -3.29 -8.35
CA GLU A 83 11.18 -2.47 -8.67
C GLU A 83 11.35 -2.31 -10.20
N GLN A 84 11.09 -3.38 -10.94
CA GLN A 84 11.19 -3.40 -12.40
C GLN A 84 9.92 -2.91 -13.12
N SER A 85 8.88 -2.45 -12.40
CA SER A 85 7.58 -2.09 -12.98
C SER A 85 7.68 -1.05 -14.11
N LYS A 86 8.59 -0.07 -13.98
CA LYS A 86 8.83 0.97 -15.00
C LYS A 86 9.35 0.42 -16.33
N ASN A 87 10.00 -0.74 -16.30
CA ASN A 87 10.55 -1.42 -17.49
C ASN A 87 9.51 -2.29 -18.21
N ILE A 88 8.34 -2.49 -17.60
CA ILE A 88 7.25 -3.29 -18.17
C ILE A 88 6.47 -2.40 -19.15
N LYS A 89 6.10 -2.98 -20.30
CA LYS A 89 5.18 -2.32 -21.25
C LYS A 89 3.79 -2.21 -20.60
N PRO A 90 3.12 -1.05 -20.60
CA PRO A 90 1.77 -0.94 -20.05
C PRO A 90 0.76 -1.72 -20.91
N GLU A 91 0.07 -2.69 -20.30
CA GLU A 91 -0.92 -3.56 -20.95
C GLU A 91 -2.32 -3.35 -20.39
N PHE A 92 -3.00 -2.28 -20.80
CA PHE A 92 -4.36 -1.94 -20.32
C PHE A 92 -5.39 -3.03 -20.68
N GLU A 93 -5.37 -3.51 -21.93
CA GLU A 93 -6.36 -4.44 -22.45
C GLU A 93 -6.36 -5.80 -21.72
N LYS A 94 -5.18 -6.25 -21.27
CA LYS A 94 -5.04 -7.46 -20.43
C LYS A 94 -5.90 -7.40 -19.17
N TRP A 95 -6.07 -6.19 -18.63
CA TRP A 95 -6.85 -5.92 -17.42
C TRP A 95 -8.25 -5.41 -17.72
N GLY A 96 -8.69 -5.47 -18.98
CA GLY A 96 -9.99 -5.00 -19.43
C GLY A 96 -10.14 -3.48 -19.38
N LEU A 97 -9.03 -2.76 -19.47
CA LEU A 97 -8.95 -1.30 -19.49
C LEU A 97 -8.55 -0.79 -20.88
N GLU A 98 -8.74 0.50 -21.12
CA GLU A 98 -8.36 1.16 -22.36
C GLU A 98 -7.20 2.14 -22.16
N LYS A 99 -6.25 2.14 -23.10
CA LYS A 99 -5.14 3.09 -23.09
C LYS A 99 -5.65 4.52 -23.32
N GLY A 100 -5.05 5.49 -22.63
CA GLY A 100 -5.32 6.92 -22.82
C GLY A 100 -6.40 7.50 -21.89
N ARG A 101 -7.03 6.65 -21.06
CA ARG A 101 -7.96 7.07 -20.01
C ARG A 101 -7.24 7.16 -18.66
N PHE A 102 -7.71 8.06 -17.80
CA PHE A 102 -7.23 8.21 -16.43
C PHE A 102 -7.62 6.99 -15.59
N THR A 103 -6.62 6.29 -15.06
CA THR A 103 -6.77 4.96 -14.46
C THR A 103 -6.66 5.03 -12.94
N ILE A 104 -7.78 4.78 -12.28
CA ILE A 104 -7.87 4.67 -10.83
C ILE A 104 -7.77 3.20 -10.45
N ILE A 105 -6.79 2.86 -9.62
CA ILE A 105 -6.69 1.52 -9.04
C ILE A 105 -7.08 1.60 -7.57
N ALA A 106 -8.00 0.73 -7.13
CA ALA A 106 -8.43 0.69 -5.75
C ALA A 106 -8.30 -0.71 -5.13
N PHE A 107 -7.77 -0.80 -3.91
CA PHE A 107 -7.65 -2.07 -3.20
C PHE A 107 -7.56 -1.95 -1.67
N GLY A 108 -8.17 -2.90 -0.97
CA GLY A 108 -8.22 -2.95 0.49
C GLY A 108 -7.21 -3.89 1.17
N GLY A 109 -6.38 -4.59 0.39
CA GLY A 109 -5.63 -5.77 0.84
C GLY A 109 -6.31 -7.08 0.40
N SER A 110 -5.70 -8.23 0.68
CA SER A 110 -6.14 -9.54 0.15
C SER A 110 -7.56 -9.94 0.58
N LEU A 111 -7.96 -9.60 1.81
CA LEU A 111 -9.32 -9.83 2.31
C LEU A 111 -10.32 -8.76 1.86
N GLY A 112 -9.85 -7.65 1.29
CA GLY A 112 -10.66 -6.52 0.89
C GLY A 112 -10.99 -5.56 2.03
N ALA A 113 -11.57 -4.41 1.67
CA ALA A 113 -12.06 -3.41 2.61
C ALA A 113 -13.43 -2.92 2.16
N GLU A 114 -14.47 -3.34 2.89
CA GLU A 114 -15.87 -3.06 2.54
C GLU A 114 -16.14 -1.58 2.28
N LYS A 115 -15.69 -0.70 3.18
CA LYS A 115 -15.89 0.74 3.03
C LYS A 115 -15.23 1.29 1.76
N ILE A 116 -14.01 0.84 1.44
CA ILE A 116 -13.35 1.21 0.18
C ILE A 116 -14.16 0.68 -1.01
N ASN A 117 -14.52 -0.60 -1.01
CA ASN A 117 -15.29 -1.21 -2.09
C ASN A 117 -16.57 -0.43 -2.38
N ASN A 118 -17.38 -0.14 -1.35
CA ASN A 118 -18.64 0.59 -1.49
C ASN A 118 -18.41 2.02 -2.02
N THR A 119 -17.39 2.73 -1.50
CA THR A 119 -17.05 4.06 -2.01
C THR A 119 -16.66 4.01 -3.49
N ILE A 120 -15.92 3.00 -3.93
CA ILE A 120 -15.54 2.85 -5.35
C ILE A 120 -16.75 2.55 -6.25
N ILE A 121 -17.71 1.77 -5.78
CA ILE A 121 -18.98 1.57 -6.51
C ILE A 121 -19.76 2.90 -6.63
N ASN A 122 -19.79 3.71 -5.58
CA ASN A 122 -20.41 5.04 -5.65
C ASN A 122 -19.69 5.99 -6.62
N LEU A 123 -18.35 5.92 -6.71
CA LEU A 123 -17.57 6.67 -7.71
C LEU A 123 -17.93 6.26 -9.13
N TYR A 124 -18.12 4.96 -9.39
CA TYR A 124 -18.58 4.49 -10.69
C TYR A 124 -19.91 5.14 -11.06
N ASN A 125 -20.89 5.14 -10.14
CA ASN A 125 -22.21 5.72 -10.40
C ASN A 125 -22.15 7.21 -10.74
N TYR A 126 -21.22 7.94 -10.11
CA TYR A 126 -20.98 9.36 -10.39
C TYR A 126 -20.33 9.60 -11.76
N PHE A 127 -19.32 8.80 -12.11
CA PHE A 127 -18.54 8.98 -13.33
C PHE A 127 -18.99 8.14 -14.53
N LYS A 128 -20.11 7.40 -14.45
CA LYS A 128 -20.56 6.44 -15.47
C LYS A 128 -20.62 6.97 -16.91
N ASP A 129 -20.87 8.27 -17.07
CA ASP A 129 -21.00 8.96 -18.36
C ASP A 129 -19.68 9.61 -18.83
N ASN A 130 -18.60 9.50 -18.05
CA ASN A 130 -17.28 10.05 -18.34
C ASN A 130 -16.40 9.01 -19.04
N ASP A 131 -16.07 9.26 -20.32
CA ASP A 131 -15.24 8.38 -21.15
C ASP A 131 -13.73 8.54 -20.91
N LYS A 132 -13.32 9.55 -20.12
CA LYS A 132 -11.91 9.82 -19.83
C LYS A 132 -11.39 9.06 -18.61
N ILE A 133 -12.25 8.37 -17.87
CA ILE A 133 -11.89 7.72 -16.59
C ILE A 133 -12.21 6.22 -16.67
N GLN A 134 -11.41 5.44 -15.95
CA GLN A 134 -11.64 4.02 -15.70
C GLN A 134 -11.18 3.63 -14.30
N ILE A 135 -11.82 2.61 -13.73
CA ILE A 135 -11.49 2.03 -12.43
C ILE A 135 -11.19 0.55 -12.57
N LEU A 136 -10.14 0.10 -11.89
CA LEU A 136 -9.95 -1.30 -11.53
C LEU A 136 -9.97 -1.44 -10.01
N LEU A 137 -10.93 -2.22 -9.52
CA LEU A 137 -11.14 -2.52 -8.11
C LEU A 137 -10.67 -3.94 -7.80
N ILE A 138 -9.68 -4.07 -6.93
CA ILE A 138 -9.30 -5.36 -6.32
C ILE A 138 -10.03 -5.45 -4.97
N CYS A 139 -11.22 -6.05 -5.00
CA CYS A 139 -12.18 -5.98 -3.90
C CYS A 139 -11.88 -6.93 -2.74
N GLY A 140 -10.94 -7.88 -2.93
CA GLY A 140 -10.62 -8.92 -1.98
C GLY A 140 -11.56 -10.14 -2.08
N SER A 141 -11.02 -11.30 -1.68
CA SER A 141 -11.71 -12.59 -1.81
C SER A 141 -13.03 -12.67 -1.04
N ARG A 142 -13.13 -11.97 0.10
CA ARG A 142 -14.34 -11.95 0.95
C ARG A 142 -15.54 -11.31 0.26
N PHE A 143 -15.34 -10.30 -0.59
CA PHE A 143 -16.40 -9.47 -1.14
C PHE A 143 -16.73 -9.77 -2.61
N TYR A 144 -15.85 -10.48 -3.31
CA TYR A 144 -15.94 -10.66 -4.76
C TYR A 144 -17.29 -11.26 -5.22
N ASN A 145 -17.70 -12.38 -4.63
CA ASN A 145 -18.94 -13.05 -5.03
C ASN A 145 -20.19 -12.21 -4.77
N GLN A 146 -20.19 -11.38 -3.73
CA GLN A 146 -21.30 -10.49 -3.41
C GLN A 146 -21.35 -9.33 -4.40
N LEU A 147 -20.21 -8.67 -4.64
CA LEU A 147 -20.11 -7.52 -5.54
C LEU A 147 -20.42 -7.89 -6.99
N VAL A 148 -19.88 -9.01 -7.50
CA VAL A 148 -20.18 -9.43 -8.87
C VAL A 148 -21.66 -9.78 -9.05
N LYS A 149 -22.35 -10.25 -8.00
CA LYS A 149 -23.79 -10.52 -8.06
C LYS A 149 -24.63 -9.25 -8.01
N SER A 150 -24.29 -8.28 -7.17
CA SER A 150 -25.03 -7.01 -7.06
C SER A 150 -24.80 -6.10 -8.26
N GLU A 151 -23.57 -6.11 -8.80
CA GLU A 151 -23.13 -5.17 -9.84
C GLU A 151 -23.11 -5.78 -11.25
N LYS A 152 -23.84 -6.87 -11.51
CA LYS A 152 -23.88 -7.52 -12.84
C LYS A 152 -24.15 -6.52 -13.97
N ASN A 153 -25.08 -5.60 -13.74
CA ASN A 153 -25.47 -4.58 -14.72
C ASN A 153 -24.34 -3.57 -15.01
N ILE A 154 -23.47 -3.30 -14.03
CA ILE A 154 -22.33 -2.39 -14.18
C ILE A 154 -21.23 -3.05 -15.02
N ILE A 155 -20.97 -4.33 -14.78
CA ILE A 155 -19.90 -5.10 -15.45
C ILE A 155 -20.26 -5.37 -16.93
N GLU A 156 -21.55 -5.51 -17.26
CA GLU A 156 -22.05 -5.82 -18.60
C GLU A 156 -22.36 -4.59 -19.45
N SER A 157 -22.56 -3.40 -18.85
CA SER A 157 -22.86 -2.20 -19.64
C SER A 157 -21.62 -1.73 -20.40
N LYS A 158 -21.73 -1.67 -21.73
CA LYS A 158 -20.78 -0.96 -22.62
C LYS A 158 -20.95 0.55 -22.46
N GLY A 159 -20.84 1.04 -21.23
CA GLY A 159 -20.89 2.45 -20.89
C GLY A 159 -19.60 3.17 -21.28
N LYS A 160 -19.63 4.50 -21.20
CA LYS A 160 -18.43 5.32 -21.39
C LYS A 160 -17.39 5.06 -20.31
N PHE A 161 -17.81 4.77 -19.08
CA PHE A 161 -16.90 4.48 -17.98
C PHE A 161 -16.62 2.97 -17.86
N ILE A 162 -15.36 2.60 -17.63
CA ILE A 162 -14.96 1.20 -17.45
C ILE A 162 -14.73 0.92 -15.96
N LEU A 163 -15.48 -0.02 -15.38
CA LEU A 163 -15.21 -0.62 -14.08
C LEU A 163 -14.84 -2.10 -14.23
N LYS A 164 -13.66 -2.48 -13.76
CA LYS A 164 -13.24 -3.88 -13.67
C LYS A 164 -13.04 -4.29 -12.22
N ILE A 165 -13.62 -5.42 -11.84
CA ILE A 165 -13.59 -5.94 -10.47
C ILE A 165 -12.83 -7.26 -10.45
N PHE A 166 -11.84 -7.37 -9.57
CA PHE A 166 -11.03 -8.56 -9.37
C PHE A 166 -11.05 -8.96 -7.89
N SER A 167 -11.03 -10.27 -7.60
CA SER A 167 -10.90 -10.77 -6.23
C SER A 167 -9.47 -10.57 -5.70
N TYR A 168 -8.48 -10.86 -6.54
CA TYR A 168 -7.05 -10.83 -6.24
C TYR A 168 -6.25 -10.72 -7.54
N ILE A 169 -5.09 -10.06 -7.49
CA ILE A 169 -4.14 -9.96 -8.60
C ILE A 169 -2.73 -10.20 -8.05
N SER A 170 -2.00 -11.16 -8.64
CA SER A 170 -0.59 -11.43 -8.28
C SER A 170 0.37 -10.44 -8.93
N GLU A 171 0.09 -10.05 -10.17
CA GLU A 171 0.92 -9.20 -11.03
C GLU A 171 0.75 -7.71 -10.72
N MET A 172 0.81 -7.32 -9.45
CA MET A 172 0.64 -5.92 -9.02
C MET A 172 1.62 -4.95 -9.70
N GLN A 173 2.79 -5.40 -10.12
CA GLN A 173 3.73 -4.58 -10.90
C GLN A 173 3.13 -4.06 -12.21
N GLU A 174 2.26 -4.84 -12.85
CA GLU A 174 1.58 -4.43 -14.08
C GLU A 174 0.46 -3.44 -13.77
N ILE A 175 -0.25 -3.67 -12.66
CA ILE A 175 -1.29 -2.77 -12.16
C ILE A 175 -0.70 -1.40 -11.80
N TYR A 176 0.41 -1.38 -11.07
CA TYR A 176 1.15 -0.16 -10.76
C TYR A 176 1.61 0.56 -12.02
N ARG A 177 2.08 -0.18 -13.04
CA ARG A 177 2.54 0.41 -14.30
C ARG A 177 1.44 1.17 -15.06
N ILE A 178 0.19 0.75 -14.94
CA ILE A 178 -0.96 1.39 -15.62
C ILE A 178 -1.75 2.34 -14.71
N SER A 179 -1.33 2.54 -13.47
CA SER A 179 -2.03 3.39 -12.49
C SER A 179 -1.69 4.87 -12.69
N ASP A 180 -2.71 5.73 -12.76
CA ASP A 180 -2.53 7.18 -12.60
C ASP A 180 -2.70 7.59 -11.12
N VAL A 181 -3.58 6.90 -10.38
CA VAL A 181 -3.77 7.07 -8.94
C VAL A 181 -4.14 5.76 -8.25
N ILE A 182 -3.65 5.57 -7.02
CA ILE A 182 -4.00 4.43 -6.15
C ILE A 182 -4.87 4.88 -4.98
N ILE A 183 -5.95 4.15 -4.72
CA ILE A 183 -6.79 4.31 -3.52
C ILE A 183 -6.66 3.04 -2.68
N SER A 184 -5.98 3.10 -1.54
CA SER A 184 -5.70 1.88 -0.78
C SER A 184 -5.58 2.05 0.71
N ARG A 185 -5.55 0.92 1.44
CA ARG A 185 -5.03 0.88 2.81
C ARG A 185 -3.54 1.26 2.84
N ALA A 186 -3.04 1.60 4.02
CA ALA A 186 -1.68 2.11 4.25
C ALA A 186 -0.76 1.10 4.96
N GLY A 187 -0.81 -0.17 4.53
CA GLY A 187 0.12 -1.19 5.01
C GLY A 187 1.56 -0.91 4.58
N ALA A 188 2.54 -1.32 5.39
CA ALA A 188 3.96 -1.01 5.13
C ALA A 188 4.44 -1.42 3.72
N ASN A 189 4.11 -2.63 3.27
CA ASN A 189 4.47 -3.10 1.93
C ASN A 189 3.80 -2.26 0.84
N THR A 190 2.49 -2.01 0.96
CA THR A 190 1.76 -1.17 0.00
C THR A 190 2.37 0.22 -0.13
N ILE A 191 2.69 0.85 1.01
CA ILE A 191 3.32 2.17 1.04
C ILE A 191 4.68 2.14 0.36
N SER A 192 5.46 1.10 0.60
CA SER A 192 6.80 0.93 0.02
C SER A 192 6.73 0.72 -1.50
N GLU A 193 5.78 -0.10 -1.97
CA GLU A 193 5.55 -0.33 -3.39
C GLU A 193 5.02 0.94 -4.10
N ILE A 194 4.17 1.75 -3.44
CA ILE A 194 3.72 3.05 -3.96
C ILE A 194 4.89 4.04 -4.10
N ILE A 195 5.77 4.09 -3.10
CA ILE A 195 6.98 4.94 -3.14
C ILE A 195 7.89 4.51 -4.30
N GLU A 196 8.16 3.21 -4.42
CA GLU A 196 9.00 2.65 -5.48
C GLU A 196 8.49 3.02 -6.88
N CYS A 197 7.18 2.83 -7.10
CA CYS A 197 6.53 3.12 -8.37
C CYS A 197 6.29 4.63 -8.60
N ASN A 198 6.43 5.46 -7.56
CA ASN A 198 6.16 6.90 -7.58
C ASN A 198 4.74 7.25 -8.07
N ILE A 199 3.74 6.57 -7.51
CA ILE A 199 2.33 6.73 -7.93
C ILE A 199 1.59 7.62 -6.92
N PRO A 200 0.87 8.67 -7.38
CA PRO A 200 -0.03 9.43 -6.52
C PRO A 200 -1.02 8.52 -5.80
N SER A 201 -1.28 8.76 -4.52
CA SER A 201 -2.17 7.89 -3.76
C SER A 201 -3.08 8.62 -2.79
N ILE A 202 -4.29 8.07 -2.64
CA ILE A 202 -5.24 8.38 -1.57
C ILE A 202 -5.19 7.20 -0.60
N LEU A 203 -4.65 7.45 0.58
CA LEU A 203 -4.37 6.42 1.58
C LEU A 203 -5.43 6.49 2.67
N ILE A 204 -6.08 5.36 2.92
CA ILE A 204 -7.16 5.20 3.88
C ILE A 204 -6.72 4.19 4.95
N PRO A 205 -6.04 4.62 6.02
CA PRO A 205 -5.52 3.71 7.04
C PRO A 205 -6.59 2.81 7.64
N TYR A 206 -6.23 1.54 7.90
CA TYR A 206 -7.11 0.64 8.64
C TYR A 206 -7.24 1.11 10.10
N PRO A 207 -8.45 1.41 10.59
CA PRO A 207 -8.65 2.07 11.90
C PRO A 207 -8.27 1.17 13.09
N TYR A 208 -8.28 -0.14 12.90
CA TYR A 208 -7.95 -1.12 13.95
C TYR A 208 -6.51 -1.64 13.85
N ALA A 209 -5.64 -0.95 13.10
CA ALA A 209 -4.23 -1.27 13.01
C ALA A 209 -3.56 -1.12 14.39
N VAL A 210 -2.81 -2.14 14.83
CA VAL A 210 -2.10 -2.13 16.13
C VAL A 210 -1.22 -0.87 16.25
N ALA A 211 -1.34 -0.12 17.35
CA ALA A 211 -0.61 1.14 17.56
C ALA A 211 -0.82 2.19 16.45
N ASN A 212 -1.92 2.11 15.70
CA ASN A 212 -2.27 2.99 14.60
C ASN A 212 -1.18 3.09 13.51
N HIS A 213 -0.41 2.01 13.31
CA HIS A 213 0.76 2.04 12.42
C HIS A 213 0.43 2.44 10.98
N GLN A 214 -0.72 2.02 10.45
CA GLN A 214 -1.14 2.42 9.10
C GLN A 214 -1.38 3.93 8.97
N PHE A 215 -1.91 4.58 10.00
CA PHE A 215 -2.09 6.04 9.98
C PHE A 215 -0.74 6.72 9.86
N TYR A 216 0.23 6.35 10.70
CA TYR A 216 1.55 6.96 10.67
C TYR A 216 2.33 6.65 9.39
N ASN A 217 2.14 5.47 8.80
CA ASN A 217 2.70 5.16 7.49
C ASN A 217 2.14 6.10 6.41
N ALA A 218 0.83 6.33 6.39
CA ALA A 218 0.20 7.24 5.43
C ALA A 218 0.55 8.71 5.67
N ASP A 219 0.52 9.12 6.94
CA ASP A 219 0.85 10.48 7.39
C ASP A 219 2.28 10.87 6.99
N PHE A 220 3.24 9.94 7.03
CA PHE A 220 4.59 10.20 6.54
C PHE A 220 4.60 10.65 5.06
N LEU A 221 3.81 10.01 4.20
CA LEU A 221 3.74 10.36 2.77
C LEU A 221 2.95 11.65 2.58
N ALA A 222 1.86 11.81 3.34
CA ALA A 222 1.01 13.00 3.28
C ALA A 222 1.77 14.27 3.69
N ARG A 223 2.55 14.22 4.78
CA ARG A 223 3.42 15.34 5.21
C ARG A 223 4.51 15.68 4.19
N LYS A 224 4.91 14.72 3.37
CA LYS A 224 5.85 14.94 2.26
C LYS A 224 5.14 15.37 0.96
N GLY A 225 3.83 15.56 0.98
CA GLY A 225 3.03 15.91 -0.20
C GLY A 225 2.94 14.79 -1.25
N LYS A 226 3.27 13.55 -0.88
CA LYS A 226 3.33 12.40 -1.81
C LYS A 226 2.05 11.57 -1.84
N ALA A 227 1.13 11.81 -0.91
CA ALA A 227 -0.17 11.15 -0.82
C ALA A 227 -1.21 12.06 -0.15
N ILE A 228 -2.48 11.73 -0.31
CA ILE A 228 -3.59 12.30 0.45
C ILE A 228 -4.01 11.29 1.51
N LEU A 229 -4.07 11.71 2.76
CA LEU A 229 -4.53 10.89 3.88
C LEU A 229 -6.02 11.17 4.15
N ILE A 230 -6.84 10.12 4.14
CA ILE A 230 -8.24 10.16 4.57
C ILE A 230 -8.43 9.09 5.64
N GLU A 231 -8.75 9.48 6.88
CA GLU A 231 -9.07 8.49 7.91
C GLU A 231 -10.33 7.69 7.55
N ASP A 232 -10.40 6.44 7.99
CA ASP A 232 -11.52 5.55 7.66
C ASP A 232 -12.88 6.13 8.10
N LYS A 233 -12.95 6.80 9.26
CA LYS A 233 -14.16 7.50 9.76
C LYS A 233 -14.61 8.63 8.81
N ASP A 234 -13.67 9.25 8.12
CA ASP A 234 -13.85 10.43 7.27
C ASP A 234 -14.02 10.10 5.79
N LEU A 235 -13.86 8.82 5.43
CA LEU A 235 -14.03 8.32 4.07
C LEU A 235 -15.48 8.49 3.61
N ASN A 236 -15.65 9.32 2.59
CA ASN A 236 -16.87 9.50 1.82
C ASN A 236 -16.53 9.72 0.33
N GLU A 237 -17.50 9.46 -0.55
CA GLU A 237 -17.37 9.58 -2.00
C GLU A 237 -17.11 11.02 -2.46
N GLU A 238 -17.76 12.02 -1.87
CA GLU A 238 -17.64 13.42 -2.27
C GLU A 238 -16.20 13.94 -2.16
N LYS A 239 -15.50 13.57 -1.09
CA LYS A 239 -14.08 13.92 -0.90
C LYS A 239 -13.24 13.29 -1.99
N ILE A 240 -13.46 12.02 -2.30
CA ILE A 240 -12.69 11.32 -3.33
C ILE A 240 -13.00 11.87 -4.72
N ILE A 241 -14.27 12.18 -5.04
CA ILE A 241 -14.67 12.81 -6.30
C ILE A 241 -13.90 14.12 -6.50
N LYS A 242 -13.94 15.02 -5.51
CA LYS A 242 -13.23 16.31 -5.58
C LYS A 242 -11.73 16.12 -5.83
N ILE A 243 -11.11 15.16 -5.15
CA ILE A 243 -9.70 14.84 -5.34
C ILE A 243 -9.43 14.31 -6.75
N ILE A 244 -10.25 13.39 -7.26
CA ILE A 244 -10.13 12.83 -8.61
C ILE A 244 -10.31 13.91 -9.67
N GLU A 245 -11.31 14.78 -9.53
CA GLU A 245 -11.53 15.88 -10.48
C GLU A 245 -10.35 16.85 -10.52
N LEU A 246 -9.75 17.15 -9.35
CA LEU A 246 -8.52 17.93 -9.27
C LEU A 246 -7.34 17.21 -9.94
N LEU A 247 -7.20 15.91 -9.72
CA LEU A 247 -6.17 15.06 -10.36
C LEU A 247 -6.30 15.08 -11.89
N ILE A 248 -7.52 15.06 -12.42
CA ILE A 248 -7.78 15.07 -13.86
C ILE A 248 -7.55 16.46 -14.48
N LYS A 249 -7.88 17.54 -13.77
CA LYS A 249 -7.79 18.93 -14.29
C LYS A 249 -6.36 19.46 -14.33
N ASP A 250 -5.50 19.12 -13.36
CA ASP A 250 -4.25 19.84 -13.08
C ASP A 250 -3.01 19.22 -13.78
N ASP A 251 -3.18 18.66 -14.99
CA ASP A 251 -2.18 18.08 -15.92
C ASP A 251 -0.84 17.68 -15.27
N ARG A 252 -0.84 16.62 -14.44
CA ARG A 252 0.31 15.87 -13.82
C ARG A 252 1.46 16.67 -13.16
N LYS A 253 1.60 17.98 -13.35
CA LYS A 253 2.75 18.83 -13.01
C LYS A 253 2.83 19.11 -11.52
N ARG A 254 1.68 19.26 -10.87
CA ARG A 254 1.61 19.35 -9.40
C ARG A 254 2.00 18.04 -8.71
N TYR A 255 1.94 16.92 -9.43
CA TYR A 255 2.36 15.61 -8.95
C TYR A 255 3.76 15.24 -9.39
N THR A 256 4.40 15.99 -10.30
CA THR A 256 5.85 15.94 -10.49
C THR A 256 6.58 16.62 -9.32
N ALA A 257 5.90 17.47 -8.54
CA ALA A 257 6.36 17.90 -7.21
C ALA A 257 6.29 16.79 -6.13
N ILE A 258 5.79 15.59 -6.48
CA ILE A 258 6.06 14.35 -5.74
C ILE A 258 7.52 13.90 -5.95
N GLN A 259 8.32 14.58 -6.77
CA GLN A 259 9.78 14.47 -6.75
C GLN A 259 10.43 15.57 -5.89
N ASN A 260 11.40 15.11 -5.09
CA ASN A 260 12.16 15.80 -4.02
C ASN A 260 11.49 15.77 -2.64
#